data_AF-A0A537Y6Y6-F1
#
_entry.id   AF-A0A537Y6Y6-F1
#
_cell.length_a   1.000
_cell.length_b   1.000
_cell.length_c   1.000
_cell.angle_alpha   90.00
_cell.angle_beta   90.00
_cell.angle_gamma   90.00
#
_symmetry.space_group_name_H-M   'P 1'
#
loop_
_entity.id
_entity.type
_entity.pdbx_description
1 polymer ?
#
loop_
_entity_poly.entity_id
_entity_poly.type
_entity_poly.pdbx_seq_one_letter_code
_entity_poly.pdbx_strand_id
1 'polypeptide(L)'
;MSMVALACVLVFTGVEPAGQAGRLPAATGGPAATGGGPQSADQMSQLWDQFRTAQLKATQLQGQIAAETAKRTQLQGQIAAYTTQITQAEARRAADVAQLNLTDRRLLSLEASISDTTGKATDMKSQVQARTIDMYKQGPSTYLGLLLSAHSFRDFLSRMTFIGGVLGADRSKLTSLDQLNAQLGQQRAEAQQRRAEIAAAKAAVDAETARITSLRAGVTQASQSLAAAVADDQALLSDVEAEKATYLQAMAKLAGESSSITTMLRARQINQSFAWANKKIPWPVTGPISSPFGPRINPIFGTPEFHTGLDIAVNYGVPVDAAEAGQVVSASLMEGYGNVVIIDHG
;
A
#
# COMPACT_ATOMS: atom_id res chain seq x y z
N MET A 1 6.50 8.91 -17.86
CA MET A 1 5.89 9.79 -18.88
C MET A 1 4.99 10.77 -18.15
N SER A 2 5.30 12.06 -18.34
CA SER A 2 4.67 13.30 -17.86
C SER A 2 3.59 13.28 -16.77
N MET A 3 4.00 13.83 -15.62
CA MET A 3 3.16 14.60 -14.70
C MET A 3 2.40 15.71 -15.43
N VAL A 4 1.12 15.90 -15.10
CA VAL A 4 0.44 17.20 -15.22
C VAL A 4 -0.20 17.48 -13.86
N ALA A 5 0.57 18.16 -13.01
CA ALA A 5 0.02 18.98 -11.96
C ALA A 5 -0.50 20.25 -12.63
N LEU A 6 -1.80 20.53 -12.52
CA LEU A 6 -2.33 21.86 -12.78
C LEU A 6 -2.96 22.35 -11.48
N ALA A 7 -2.10 22.94 -10.66
CA ALA A 7 -2.51 23.83 -9.59
C ALA A 7 -3.03 25.13 -10.22
N CYS A 8 -4.21 25.57 -9.82
CA CYS A 8 -4.50 26.99 -9.71
C CYS A 8 -5.56 27.20 -8.60
N VAL A 9 -5.05 27.68 -7.48
CA VAL A 9 -5.72 28.23 -6.28
C VAL A 9 -5.52 29.76 -6.43
N LEU A 10 -6.45 30.71 -6.24
CA LEU A 10 -7.21 31.22 -5.08
C LEU A 10 -8.20 32.28 -5.65
N VAL A 11 -9.49 32.35 -5.28
CA VAL A 11 -10.13 32.96 -4.08
C VAL A 11 -9.96 34.47 -3.95
N PHE A 12 -11.08 35.21 -3.91
CA PHE A 12 -11.38 36.19 -2.83
C PHE A 12 -12.88 36.55 -2.79
N THR A 13 -13.59 36.10 -1.77
CA THR A 13 -14.62 36.91 -1.09
C THR A 13 -14.38 36.74 0.40
N GLY A 14 -13.75 37.74 1.01
CA GLY A 14 -13.57 37.80 2.45
C GLY A 14 -14.89 38.07 3.15
N VAL A 15 -15.10 37.37 4.27
CA VAL A 15 -16.03 37.67 5.36
C VAL A 15 -15.16 38.28 6.48
N GLU A 16 -15.44 39.46 7.05
CA GLU A 16 -16.14 39.71 8.35
C GLU A 16 -15.84 41.19 8.81
N PRO A 17 -16.29 41.73 9.96
CA PRO A 17 -17.63 41.96 10.55
C PRO A 17 -17.99 43.48 10.62
N ALA A 18 -19.17 43.77 11.19
CA ALA A 18 -19.75 45.09 11.44
C ALA A 18 -18.81 46.16 12.05
N GLY A 19 -18.89 47.40 11.55
CA GLY A 19 -18.33 48.57 12.25
C GLY A 19 -18.22 49.86 11.43
N GLN A 20 -19.04 50.83 11.82
CA GLN A 20 -18.91 52.29 11.64
C GLN A 20 -19.49 52.98 10.40
N ALA A 21 -20.52 53.76 10.72
CA ALA A 21 -21.23 54.75 9.95
C ALA A 21 -20.33 55.80 9.28
N GLY A 22 -20.63 56.09 8.02
CA GLY A 22 -20.26 57.31 7.32
C GLY A 22 -21.42 57.79 6.47
N ARG A 23 -22.17 58.77 6.99
CA ARG A 23 -23.28 59.49 6.31
C ARG A 23 -22.72 60.43 5.23
N LEU A 24 -23.51 60.68 4.17
CA LEU A 24 -23.84 61.98 3.52
C LEU A 24 -24.20 61.80 2.03
N PRO A 25 -24.98 62.70 1.38
CA PRO A 25 -26.25 63.31 1.75
C PRO A 25 -27.37 63.02 0.73
N ALA A 26 -28.61 63.40 1.09
CA ALA A 26 -29.81 63.25 0.28
C ALA A 26 -29.79 64.14 -0.99
N ALA A 27 -30.25 63.57 -2.11
CA ALA A 27 -30.72 64.32 -3.28
C ALA A 27 -32.18 63.93 -3.57
N THR A 28 -32.94 64.95 -3.93
CA THR A 28 -34.40 65.07 -3.93
C THR A 28 -35.10 64.52 -5.19
N GLY A 29 -36.23 63.83 -5.00
CA GLY A 29 -37.48 63.94 -5.78
C GLY A 29 -37.52 63.64 -7.29
N GLY A 30 -38.27 62.60 -7.69
CA GLY A 30 -38.78 62.37 -9.06
C GLY A 30 -39.30 60.93 -9.24
N PRO A 31 -40.38 60.67 -10.01
CA PRO A 31 -41.38 59.65 -9.67
C PRO A 31 -40.96 58.20 -9.93
N ALA A 32 -41.55 57.33 -9.11
CA ALA A 32 -41.46 55.88 -9.19
C ALA A 32 -41.84 55.34 -10.58
N ALA A 33 -40.88 54.70 -11.23
CA ALA A 33 -41.17 53.71 -12.28
C ALA A 33 -41.48 52.38 -11.60
N THR A 34 -42.76 52.10 -11.48
CA THR A 34 -43.33 50.84 -11.03
C THR A 34 -43.06 49.74 -12.06
N GLY A 35 -42.47 48.63 -11.62
CA GLY A 35 -42.49 47.36 -12.36
C GLY A 35 -41.20 46.54 -12.29
N GLY A 36 -41.03 45.73 -11.24
CA GLY A 36 -40.21 44.51 -11.33
C GLY A 36 -39.09 44.26 -10.31
N GLY A 37 -38.98 44.99 -9.19
CA GLY A 37 -38.13 44.58 -8.04
C GLY A 37 -39.01 44.02 -6.92
N PRO A 38 -38.54 43.20 -5.94
CA PRO A 38 -37.24 42.59 -5.64
C PRO A 38 -37.18 41.04 -5.80
N GLN A 39 -38.30 40.40 -6.16
CA GLN A 39 -38.43 38.93 -6.16
C GLN A 39 -37.49 38.21 -7.15
N SER A 40 -37.13 38.83 -8.28
CA SER A 40 -36.25 38.24 -9.28
C SER A 40 -34.76 38.27 -8.88
N ALA A 41 -34.35 39.23 -8.06
CA ALA A 41 -32.98 39.31 -7.56
C ALA A 41 -32.73 38.26 -6.46
N ASP A 42 -33.68 38.12 -5.53
CA ASP A 42 -33.61 37.12 -4.45
C ASP A 42 -33.66 35.67 -4.99
N GLN A 43 -34.43 35.41 -6.07
CA GLN A 43 -34.46 34.09 -6.72
C GLN A 43 -33.15 33.74 -7.42
N MET A 44 -32.56 34.70 -8.15
CA MET A 44 -31.26 34.52 -8.81
C MET A 44 -30.15 34.25 -7.80
N SER A 45 -30.16 34.93 -6.65
CA SER A 45 -29.24 34.68 -5.56
C SER A 45 -29.23 33.23 -5.09
N GLN A 46 -30.41 32.74 -4.74
CA GLN A 46 -30.57 31.41 -4.20
C GLN A 46 -30.06 30.35 -5.18
N LEU A 47 -30.24 30.56 -6.48
CA LEU A 47 -29.75 29.66 -7.52
C LEU A 47 -28.22 29.72 -7.69
N TRP A 48 -27.61 30.89 -7.55
CA TRP A 48 -26.16 31.01 -7.54
C TRP A 48 -25.51 30.40 -6.30
N ASP A 49 -26.12 30.56 -5.13
CA ASP A 49 -25.64 29.91 -3.91
C ASP A 49 -25.79 28.38 -3.99
N GLN A 50 -26.88 27.89 -4.59
CA GLN A 50 -27.04 26.47 -4.91
C GLN A 50 -25.95 25.98 -5.87
N PHE A 51 -25.63 26.75 -6.92
CA PHE A 51 -24.56 26.43 -7.86
C PHE A 51 -23.18 26.37 -7.17
N ARG A 52 -22.83 27.38 -6.36
CA ARG A 52 -21.55 27.43 -5.64
C ARG A 52 -21.42 26.26 -4.66
N THR A 53 -22.50 25.96 -3.93
CA THR A 53 -22.56 24.83 -2.99
C THR A 53 -22.33 23.51 -3.73
N ALA A 54 -23.02 23.29 -4.84
CA ALA A 54 -22.86 22.08 -5.65
C ALA A 54 -21.43 21.98 -6.23
N GLN A 55 -20.82 23.10 -6.64
CA GLN A 55 -19.44 23.12 -7.15
C GLN A 55 -18.40 22.76 -6.07
N LEU A 56 -18.56 23.29 -4.85
CA LEU A 56 -17.70 22.95 -3.71
C LEU A 56 -17.81 21.46 -3.36
N LYS A 57 -19.04 20.95 -3.29
CA LYS A 57 -19.30 19.55 -2.99
C LYS A 57 -18.73 18.61 -4.05
N ALA A 58 -18.83 18.99 -5.33
CA ALA A 58 -18.21 18.27 -6.42
C ALA A 58 -16.68 18.16 -6.31
N THR A 59 -16.02 19.26 -5.92
CA THR A 59 -14.56 19.28 -5.70
C THR A 59 -14.18 18.40 -4.50
N GLN A 60 -14.97 18.44 -3.42
CA GLN A 60 -14.78 17.57 -2.25
C GLN A 60 -14.91 16.09 -2.62
N LEU A 61 -15.92 15.73 -3.41
CA LEU A 61 -16.14 14.36 -3.88
C LEU A 61 -14.99 13.87 -4.78
N GLN A 62 -14.45 14.73 -5.66
CA GLN A 62 -13.24 14.40 -6.44
C GLN A 62 -12.04 14.08 -5.54
N GLY A 63 -11.84 14.86 -4.47
CA GLY A 63 -10.81 14.59 -3.47
C GLY A 63 -11.00 13.25 -2.75
N GLN A 64 -12.24 12.92 -2.40
CA GLN A 64 -12.59 11.63 -1.77
C GLN A 64 -12.34 10.44 -2.71
N ILE A 65 -12.70 10.55 -3.99
CA ILE A 65 -12.44 9.51 -5.01
C ILE A 65 -10.93 9.25 -5.13
N ALA A 66 -10.13 10.31 -5.19
CA ALA A 66 -8.68 10.18 -5.27
C ALA A 66 -8.10 9.50 -4.03
N ALA A 67 -8.58 9.85 -2.83
CA ALA A 67 -8.15 9.26 -1.57
C ALA A 67 -8.50 7.76 -1.48
N GLU A 68 -9.74 7.37 -1.80
CA GLU A 68 -10.15 5.97 -1.78
C GLU A 68 -9.45 5.15 -2.87
N THR A 69 -9.20 5.72 -4.04
CA THR A 69 -8.39 5.07 -5.08
C THR A 69 -6.94 4.83 -4.62
N ALA A 70 -6.33 5.79 -3.93
CA ALA A 70 -5.01 5.61 -3.34
C ALA A 70 -4.99 4.52 -2.27
N LYS A 71 -6.00 4.50 -1.38
CA LYS A 71 -6.17 3.48 -0.34
C LYS A 71 -6.34 2.07 -0.92
N ARG A 72 -7.16 1.89 -1.96
CA ARG A 72 -7.30 0.60 -2.67
C ARG A 72 -5.99 0.14 -3.28
N THR A 73 -5.28 1.04 -3.96
CA THR A 73 -3.97 0.75 -4.56
C THR A 73 -2.97 0.30 -3.50
N GLN A 74 -2.96 0.97 -2.35
CA GLN A 74 -2.13 0.60 -1.21
C GLN A 74 -2.48 -0.79 -0.67
N LEU A 75 -3.77 -1.08 -0.45
CA LEU A 75 -4.23 -2.38 0.06
C LEU A 75 -3.91 -3.53 -0.93
N GLN A 76 -4.11 -3.30 -2.23
CA GLN A 76 -3.71 -4.25 -3.26
C GLN A 76 -2.20 -4.50 -3.25
N GLY A 77 -1.39 -3.45 -3.10
CA GLY A 77 0.06 -3.57 -2.94
C GLY A 77 0.46 -4.35 -1.69
N GLN A 78 -0.23 -4.14 -0.56
CA GLN A 78 -0.02 -4.91 0.68
C GLN A 78 -0.35 -6.39 0.50
N ILE A 79 -1.46 -6.72 -0.16
CA ILE A 79 -1.83 -8.11 -0.46
C ILE A 79 -0.75 -8.77 -1.33
N ALA A 80 -0.31 -8.11 -2.41
CA ALA A 80 0.73 -8.64 -3.27
C ALA A 80 2.06 -8.86 -2.53
N ALA A 81 2.42 -7.94 -1.63
CA ALA A 81 3.60 -8.07 -0.78
C ALA A 81 3.49 -9.27 0.17
N TYR A 82 2.34 -9.45 0.84
CA TYR A 82 2.11 -10.63 1.68
C TYR A 82 2.16 -11.93 0.89
N THR A 83 1.53 -11.99 -0.29
CA THR A 83 1.58 -13.17 -1.17
C THR A 83 3.01 -13.52 -1.54
N THR A 84 3.82 -12.54 -1.92
CA THR A 84 5.26 -12.75 -2.22
C THR A 84 6.01 -13.31 -1.02
N GLN A 85 5.77 -12.74 0.17
CA GLN A 85 6.39 -13.21 1.41
C GLN A 85 5.95 -14.63 1.78
N ILE A 86 4.69 -14.99 1.55
CA ILE A 86 4.17 -16.35 1.77
C ILE A 86 4.88 -17.34 0.85
N THR A 87 5.01 -17.03 -0.46
CA THR A 87 5.70 -17.92 -1.40
C THR A 87 7.16 -18.13 -1.01
N GLN A 88 7.87 -17.07 -0.61
CA GLN A 88 9.25 -17.17 -0.12
C GLN A 88 9.35 -18.01 1.16
N ALA A 89 8.41 -17.82 2.09
CA ALA A 89 8.35 -18.56 3.33
C ALA A 89 8.07 -20.06 3.10
N GLU A 90 7.14 -20.39 2.21
CA GLU A 90 6.82 -21.76 1.80
C GLU A 90 8.02 -22.46 1.15
N ALA A 91 8.78 -21.73 0.31
CA ALA A 91 9.99 -22.26 -0.31
C ALA A 91 11.09 -22.55 0.74
N ARG A 92 11.29 -21.67 1.72
CA ARG A 92 12.23 -21.88 2.83
C ARG A 92 11.83 -23.09 3.67
N ARG A 93 10.56 -23.15 4.09
CA ARG A 93 10.01 -24.29 4.83
C ARG A 93 10.19 -25.60 4.07
N ALA A 94 9.99 -25.62 2.76
CA ALA A 94 10.20 -26.81 1.94
C ALA A 94 11.67 -27.26 1.91
N ALA A 95 12.61 -26.31 1.80
CA ALA A 95 14.04 -26.59 1.87
C ALA A 95 14.45 -27.16 3.24
N ASP A 96 13.94 -26.57 4.33
CA ASP A 96 14.22 -27.04 5.70
C ASP A 96 13.69 -28.45 5.94
N VAL A 97 12.47 -28.76 5.46
CA VAL A 97 11.89 -30.12 5.53
C VAL A 97 12.73 -31.11 4.71
N ALA A 98 13.20 -30.73 3.52
CA ALA A 98 14.06 -31.59 2.72
C ALA A 98 15.38 -31.91 3.43
N GLN A 99 15.99 -30.91 4.07
CA GLN A 99 17.23 -31.07 4.82
C GLN A 99 17.02 -31.93 6.08
N LEU A 100 15.91 -31.73 6.80
CA LEU A 100 15.53 -32.56 7.94
C LEU A 100 15.42 -34.04 7.55
N ASN A 101 14.72 -34.35 6.46
CA ASN A 101 14.57 -35.72 5.97
C ASN A 101 15.91 -36.36 5.55
N LEU A 102 16.86 -35.55 5.10
CA LEU A 102 18.20 -36.02 4.75
C LEU A 102 19.04 -36.28 6.02
N THR A 103 18.96 -35.42 7.02
CA THR A 103 19.63 -35.60 8.31
C THR A 103 19.05 -36.78 9.09
N ASP A 104 17.73 -36.99 9.09
CA ASP A 104 17.08 -38.15 9.70
C ASP A 104 17.58 -39.46 9.08
N ARG A 105 17.66 -39.54 7.75
CA ARG A 105 18.21 -40.73 7.05
C ARG A 105 19.68 -40.98 7.42
N ARG A 106 20.48 -39.93 7.53
CA ARG A 106 21.89 -40.04 7.97
C ARG A 106 21.98 -40.52 9.42
N LEU A 107 21.14 -39.98 10.32
CA LEU A 107 21.08 -40.43 11.71
C LEU A 107 20.72 -41.92 11.80
N LEU A 108 19.71 -42.38 11.05
CA LEU A 108 19.34 -43.80 11.00
C LEU A 108 20.51 -44.69 10.54
N SER A 109 21.24 -44.28 9.49
CA SER A 109 22.41 -45.01 9.03
C SER A 109 23.55 -45.05 10.05
N LEU A 110 23.74 -43.95 10.80
CA LEU A 110 24.74 -43.86 11.86
C LEU A 110 24.36 -44.71 13.07
N GLU A 111 23.08 -44.74 13.45
CA GLU A 111 22.57 -45.60 14.53
C GLU A 111 22.72 -47.09 14.19
N ALA A 112 22.48 -47.48 12.94
CA ALA A 112 22.76 -48.84 12.47
C ALA A 112 24.27 -49.17 12.57
N SER A 113 25.14 -48.24 12.18
CA SER A 113 26.59 -48.43 12.31
C SER A 113 27.05 -48.50 13.78
N ILE A 114 26.46 -47.71 14.68
CA ILE A 114 26.72 -47.80 16.12
C ILE A 114 26.33 -49.19 16.64
N SER A 115 25.20 -49.74 16.20
CA SER A 115 24.76 -51.08 16.59
C SER A 115 25.75 -52.15 16.14
N ASP A 116 26.20 -52.11 14.88
CA ASP A 116 27.20 -53.02 14.33
C ASP A 116 28.55 -52.93 15.06
N THR A 117 29.08 -51.72 15.27
CA THR A 117 30.31 -51.48 16.02
C THR A 117 30.18 -51.96 17.47
N THR A 118 29.01 -51.76 18.10
CA THR A 118 28.73 -52.26 19.46
C THR A 118 28.78 -53.79 19.52
N GLY A 119 28.21 -54.48 18.51
CA GLY A 119 28.28 -55.93 18.39
C GLY A 119 29.72 -56.41 18.29
N LYS A 120 30.51 -55.84 17.37
CA LYS A 120 31.93 -56.17 17.19
C LYS A 120 32.75 -55.94 18.46
N ALA A 121 32.53 -54.82 19.15
CA ALA A 121 33.22 -54.50 20.40
C ALA A 121 32.87 -55.50 21.52
N THR A 122 31.60 -55.91 21.60
CA THR A 122 31.13 -56.90 22.58
C THR A 122 31.73 -58.27 22.33
N ASP A 123 31.77 -58.72 21.07
CA ASP A 123 32.38 -59.99 20.69
C ASP A 123 33.89 -60.00 20.97
N MET A 124 34.59 -58.93 20.61
CA MET A 124 36.02 -58.78 20.87
C MET A 124 36.32 -58.77 22.38
N LYS A 125 35.50 -58.07 23.16
CA LYS A 125 35.60 -58.04 24.63
C LYS A 125 35.40 -59.43 25.23
N SER A 126 34.42 -60.20 24.74
CA SER A 126 34.18 -61.58 25.19
C SER A 126 35.39 -62.49 24.93
N GLN A 127 36.00 -62.39 23.74
CA GLN A 127 37.21 -63.15 23.41
C GLN A 127 38.40 -62.78 24.31
N VAL A 128 38.63 -61.49 24.52
CA VAL A 128 39.69 -61.00 25.42
C VAL A 128 39.45 -61.48 26.87
N GLN A 129 38.21 -61.44 27.34
CA GLN A 129 37.83 -61.90 28.68
C GLN A 129 38.06 -63.41 28.85
N ALA A 130 37.58 -64.23 27.90
CA ALA A 130 37.81 -65.67 27.91
C ALA A 130 39.30 -66.01 27.96
N ARG A 131 40.09 -65.34 27.10
CA ARG A 131 41.55 -65.48 27.07
C ARG A 131 42.23 -65.10 28.39
N THR A 132 41.78 -64.01 29.01
CA THR A 132 42.31 -63.54 30.30
C THR A 132 42.01 -64.53 31.42
N ILE A 133 40.79 -65.10 31.44
CA ILE A 133 40.41 -66.14 32.41
C ILE A 133 41.26 -67.41 32.23
N ASP A 134 41.51 -67.84 31.00
CA ASP A 134 42.35 -69.01 30.73
C ASP A 134 43.79 -68.79 31.18
N MET A 135 44.37 -67.62 30.89
CA MET A 135 45.70 -67.24 31.38
C MET A 135 45.77 -67.23 32.91
N TYR A 136 44.72 -66.72 33.57
CA TYR A 136 44.64 -66.72 35.04
C TYR A 136 44.58 -68.15 35.61
N LYS A 137 43.75 -69.03 35.03
CA LYS A 137 43.60 -70.43 35.46
C LYS A 137 44.88 -71.25 35.31
N GLN A 138 45.64 -71.02 34.24
CA GLN A 138 46.88 -71.75 33.96
C GLN A 138 48.05 -71.27 34.84
N GLY A 139 48.01 -70.03 35.33
CA GLY A 139 49.00 -69.45 36.24
C GLY A 139 50.18 -68.79 35.53
N PRO A 140 50.95 -67.94 36.24
CA PRO A 140 51.93 -67.02 35.65
C PRO A 140 53.15 -67.70 35.01
N SER A 141 53.45 -68.95 35.38
CA SER A 141 54.61 -69.70 34.90
C SER A 141 54.34 -70.57 33.67
N THR A 142 53.12 -70.58 33.12
CA THR A 142 52.73 -71.49 32.02
C THR A 142 53.62 -71.37 30.79
N TYR A 143 53.91 -70.15 30.35
CA TYR A 143 54.77 -69.92 29.18
C TYR A 143 56.23 -70.26 29.45
N LEU A 144 56.73 -69.99 30.67
CA LEU A 144 58.06 -70.39 31.09
C LEU A 144 58.18 -71.92 31.16
N GLY A 145 57.17 -72.61 31.69
CA GLY A 145 57.11 -74.08 31.70
C GLY A 145 57.04 -74.68 30.30
N LEU A 146 56.32 -74.04 29.37
CA LEU A 146 56.25 -74.49 27.98
C LEU A 146 57.59 -74.34 27.24
N LEU A 147 58.35 -73.27 27.54
CA LEU A 147 59.68 -73.04 26.98
C LEU A 147 60.73 -73.96 27.61
N LEU A 148 60.71 -74.12 28.93
CA LEU A 148 61.69 -74.93 29.67
C LEU A 148 61.48 -76.45 29.51
N SER A 149 60.31 -76.89 29.01
CA SER A 149 60.03 -78.30 28.67
C SER A 149 60.50 -78.70 27.26
N ALA A 150 61.22 -77.83 26.55
CA ALA A 150 61.76 -78.14 25.23
C ALA A 150 62.85 -79.23 25.28
N HIS A 151 62.82 -80.18 24.35
CA HIS A 151 63.77 -81.32 24.32
C HIS A 151 65.01 -81.06 23.46
N SER A 152 65.03 -79.95 22.71
CA SER A 152 66.17 -79.52 21.89
C SER A 152 66.13 -78.01 21.67
N PHE A 153 67.27 -77.43 21.28
CA PHE A 153 67.34 -76.01 20.95
C PHE A 153 66.38 -75.64 19.81
N ARG A 154 66.24 -76.49 18.78
CA ARG A 154 65.30 -76.25 17.67
C ARG A 154 63.84 -76.22 18.12
N ASP A 155 63.46 -77.11 19.03
CA ASP A 155 62.12 -77.15 19.65
C ASP A 155 61.87 -75.89 20.50
N PHE A 156 62.86 -75.47 21.30
CA PHE A 156 62.82 -74.23 22.06
C PHE A 156 62.56 -73.00 21.18
N LEU A 157 63.28 -72.83 20.07
CA LEU A 157 63.06 -71.72 19.14
C LEU A 157 61.66 -71.76 18.52
N SER A 158 61.18 -72.95 18.15
CA SER A 158 59.85 -73.12 17.56
C SER A 158 58.75 -72.70 18.55
N ARG A 159 58.87 -73.11 19.82
CA ARG A 159 57.96 -72.69 20.90
C ARG A 159 58.05 -71.20 21.19
N MET A 160 59.25 -70.62 21.17
CA MET A 160 59.44 -69.17 21.35
C MET A 160 58.74 -68.38 20.25
N THR A 161 58.88 -68.78 18.98
CA THR A 161 58.18 -68.12 17.87
C THR A 161 56.66 -68.27 17.97
N PHE A 162 56.17 -69.45 18.36
CA PHE A 162 54.74 -69.68 18.58
C PHE A 162 54.17 -68.79 19.69
N ILE A 163 54.81 -68.74 20.86
CA ILE A 163 54.39 -67.89 21.99
C ILE A 163 54.40 -66.41 21.58
N GLY A 164 55.43 -65.97 20.85
CA GLY A 164 55.49 -64.61 20.30
C GLY A 164 54.31 -64.30 19.38
N GLY A 165 53.92 -65.24 18.51
CA GLY A 165 52.74 -65.11 17.66
C GLY A 165 51.44 -65.01 18.44
N VAL A 166 51.27 -65.83 19.48
CA VAL A 166 50.08 -65.81 20.36
C VAL A 166 49.97 -64.49 21.12
N LEU A 167 51.06 -64.01 21.74
CA LEU A 167 51.09 -62.73 22.45
C LEU A 167 50.87 -61.54 21.50
N GLY A 168 51.39 -61.63 20.28
CA GLY A 168 51.12 -60.66 19.22
C GLY A 168 49.64 -60.60 18.85
N ALA A 169 49.00 -61.75 18.69
CA ALA A 169 47.57 -61.84 18.41
C ALA A 169 46.71 -61.29 19.57
N ASP A 170 47.05 -61.62 20.82
CA ASP A 170 46.36 -61.11 22.02
C ASP A 170 46.47 -59.57 22.11
N ARG A 171 47.68 -59.02 21.87
CA ARG A 171 47.89 -57.56 21.80
C ARG A 171 47.09 -56.92 20.68
N SER A 172 47.06 -57.53 19.50
CA SER A 172 46.28 -57.02 18.36
C SER A 172 44.79 -56.96 18.66
N LYS A 173 44.24 -57.93 19.40
CA LYS A 173 42.82 -57.93 19.83
C LYS A 173 42.53 -56.80 20.81
N LEU A 174 43.39 -56.56 21.79
CA LEU A 174 43.26 -55.43 22.71
C LEU A 174 43.29 -54.09 21.95
N THR A 175 44.25 -53.91 21.05
CA THR A 175 44.30 -52.70 20.20
C THR A 175 43.06 -52.54 19.34
N SER A 176 42.52 -53.63 18.77
CA SER A 176 41.28 -53.60 18.00
C SER A 176 40.07 -53.22 18.86
N LEU A 177 40.00 -53.71 20.11
CA LEU A 177 38.96 -53.35 21.06
C LEU A 177 39.02 -51.86 21.43
N ASP A 178 40.21 -51.33 21.68
CA ASP A 178 40.41 -49.91 21.96
C ASP A 178 39.99 -49.04 20.76
N GLN A 179 40.34 -49.46 19.54
CA GLN A 179 39.91 -48.78 18.31
C GLN A 179 38.39 -48.80 18.13
N LEU A 180 37.73 -49.95 18.36
CA LEU A 180 36.27 -50.07 18.28
C LEU A 180 35.58 -49.18 19.32
N ASN A 181 36.10 -49.13 20.55
CA ASN A 181 35.57 -48.26 21.60
C ASN A 181 35.75 -46.76 21.26
N ALA A 182 36.90 -46.38 20.70
CA ALA A 182 37.15 -45.02 20.24
C ALA A 182 36.21 -44.63 19.08
N GLN A 183 36.04 -45.51 18.10
CA GLN A 183 35.11 -45.32 16.98
C GLN A 183 33.67 -45.16 17.50
N LEU A 184 33.23 -46.01 18.42
CA LEU A 184 31.90 -45.94 19.00
C LEU A 184 31.69 -44.66 19.81
N GLY A 185 32.73 -44.14 20.49
CA GLY A 185 32.72 -42.83 21.11
C GLY A 185 32.48 -41.70 20.10
N GLN A 186 33.23 -41.70 18.99
CA GLN A 186 33.07 -40.72 17.90
C GLN A 186 31.67 -40.79 17.26
N GLN A 187 31.20 -41.99 16.93
CA GLN A 187 29.89 -42.19 16.31
C GLN A 187 28.74 -41.73 17.23
N ARG A 188 28.84 -42.00 18.55
CA ARG A 188 27.84 -41.53 19.52
C ARG A 188 27.83 -40.01 19.66
N ALA A 189 29.01 -39.37 19.67
CA ALA A 189 29.11 -37.92 19.69
C ALA A 189 28.49 -37.29 18.42
N GLU A 190 28.78 -37.87 17.25
CA GLU A 190 28.19 -37.43 15.98
C GLU A 190 26.66 -37.63 15.97
N ALA A 191 26.15 -38.75 16.48
CA ALA A 191 24.71 -39.00 16.57
C ALA A 191 24.01 -37.99 17.49
N GLN A 192 24.64 -37.63 18.61
CA GLN A 192 24.13 -36.58 19.50
C GLN A 192 24.08 -35.22 18.80
N GLN A 193 25.13 -34.86 18.05
CA GLN A 193 25.15 -33.64 17.25
C GLN A 193 24.02 -33.63 16.20
N ARG A 194 23.86 -34.72 15.44
CA ARG A 194 22.79 -34.84 14.43
C ARG A 194 21.39 -34.74 15.04
N ARG A 195 21.16 -35.32 16.22
CA ARG A 195 19.89 -35.17 16.96
C ARG A 195 19.62 -33.72 17.35
N ALA A 196 20.66 -32.97 17.76
CA ALA A 196 20.52 -31.54 18.04
C ALA A 196 20.23 -30.73 16.76
N GLU A 197 20.88 -31.05 15.64
CA GLU A 197 20.60 -30.45 14.33
C GLU A 197 19.15 -30.70 13.88
N ILE A 198 18.64 -31.92 14.05
CA ILE A 198 17.24 -32.28 13.75
C ILE A 198 16.27 -31.49 14.64
N ALA A 199 16.55 -31.38 15.94
CA ALA A 199 15.70 -30.61 16.85
C ALA A 199 15.65 -29.12 16.46
N ALA A 200 16.79 -28.54 16.10
CA ALA A 200 16.87 -27.16 15.61
C ALA A 200 16.13 -26.98 14.27
N ALA A 201 16.27 -27.92 13.34
CA ALA A 201 15.58 -27.89 12.05
C ALA A 201 14.05 -28.00 12.23
N LYS A 202 13.57 -28.85 13.16
CA LYS A 202 12.14 -28.93 13.49
C LYS A 202 11.60 -27.61 14.02
N ALA A 203 12.32 -26.99 14.96
CA ALA A 203 11.94 -25.67 15.49
C ALA A 203 11.91 -24.59 14.40
N ALA A 204 12.84 -24.63 13.44
CA ALA A 204 12.84 -23.71 12.30
C ALA A 204 11.62 -23.92 11.38
N VAL A 205 11.28 -25.17 11.06
CA VAL A 205 10.08 -25.51 10.27
C VAL A 205 8.80 -25.03 10.97
N ASP A 206 8.70 -25.19 12.29
CA ASP A 206 7.56 -24.74 13.07
C ASP A 206 7.47 -23.21 13.08
N ALA A 207 8.59 -22.51 13.25
CA ALA A 207 8.67 -21.06 13.18
C ALA A 207 8.23 -20.51 11.81
N GLU A 208 8.69 -21.13 10.72
CA GLU A 208 8.29 -20.71 9.36
C GLU A 208 6.80 -21.00 9.11
N THR A 209 6.27 -22.11 9.65
CA THR A 209 4.84 -22.43 9.59
C THR A 209 3.99 -21.40 10.33
N ALA A 210 4.43 -20.95 11.51
CA ALA A 210 3.78 -19.89 12.26
C ALA A 210 3.83 -18.54 11.51
N ARG A 211 4.98 -18.22 10.89
CA ARG A 211 5.15 -17.04 10.04
C ARG A 211 4.20 -17.05 8.85
N ILE A 212 4.10 -18.16 8.11
CA ILE A 212 3.15 -18.32 6.99
C ILE A 212 1.72 -18.09 7.47
N THR A 213 1.35 -18.65 8.63
CA THR A 213 0.01 -18.47 9.21
C THR A 213 -0.28 -17.00 9.52
N SER A 214 0.67 -16.28 10.13
CA SER A 214 0.54 -14.84 10.40
C SER A 214 0.43 -14.02 9.11
N LEU A 215 1.23 -14.32 8.08
CA LEU A 215 1.15 -13.65 6.78
C LEU A 215 -0.21 -13.87 6.11
N ARG A 216 -0.75 -15.10 6.15
CA ARG A 216 -2.08 -15.42 5.63
C ARG A 216 -3.19 -14.67 6.38
N ALA A 217 -3.07 -14.53 7.70
CA ALA A 217 -3.99 -13.67 8.46
C ALA A 217 -3.92 -12.21 8.01
N GLY A 218 -2.72 -11.70 7.71
CA GLY A 218 -2.51 -10.38 7.11
C GLY A 218 -3.20 -10.22 5.75
N VAL A 219 -3.12 -11.22 4.87
CA VAL A 219 -3.85 -11.23 3.57
C VAL A 219 -5.35 -11.15 3.80
N THR A 220 -5.89 -11.93 4.73
CA THR A 220 -7.33 -11.93 5.04
C THR A 220 -7.79 -10.56 5.53
N GLN A 221 -7.04 -9.95 6.46
CA GLN A 221 -7.36 -8.62 6.99
C GLN A 221 -7.29 -7.55 5.87
N ALA A 222 -6.23 -7.56 5.07
CA ALA A 222 -6.09 -6.60 3.97
C ALA A 222 -7.19 -6.78 2.90
N SER A 223 -7.58 -8.03 2.61
CA SER A 223 -8.69 -8.35 1.70
C SER A 223 -10.04 -7.85 2.23
N GLN A 224 -10.29 -7.97 3.54
CA GLN A 224 -11.49 -7.42 4.18
C GLN A 224 -11.52 -5.89 4.11
N SER A 225 -10.40 -5.23 4.41
CA SER A 225 -10.29 -3.77 4.28
C SER A 225 -10.46 -3.31 2.83
N LEU A 226 -9.97 -4.09 1.85
CA LEU A 226 -10.17 -3.79 0.43
C LEU A 226 -11.65 -3.94 0.04
N ALA A 227 -12.32 -4.99 0.50
CA ALA A 227 -13.76 -5.17 0.26
C ALA A 227 -14.59 -4.02 0.86
N ALA A 228 -14.25 -3.57 2.07
CA ALA A 228 -14.88 -2.40 2.69
C ALA A 228 -14.63 -1.13 1.86
N ALA A 229 -13.40 -0.88 1.42
CA ALA A 229 -13.08 0.28 0.57
C ALA A 229 -13.83 0.24 -0.78
N VAL A 230 -14.03 -0.94 -1.37
CA VAL A 230 -14.84 -1.09 -2.60
C VAL A 230 -16.33 -0.81 -2.35
N ALA A 231 -16.84 -1.15 -1.17
CA ALA A 231 -18.21 -0.81 -0.79
C ALA A 231 -18.36 0.71 -0.55
N ASP A 232 -17.38 1.33 0.11
CA ASP A 232 -17.33 2.78 0.31
C ASP A 232 -17.29 3.53 -1.04
N ASP A 233 -16.50 3.04 -2.01
CA ASP A 233 -16.47 3.56 -3.38
C ASP A 233 -17.84 3.51 -4.07
N GLN A 234 -18.60 2.43 -3.90
CA GLN A 234 -19.93 2.29 -4.50
C GLN A 234 -20.93 3.29 -3.89
N ALA A 235 -20.85 3.52 -2.57
CA ALA A 235 -21.65 4.55 -1.91
C ALA A 235 -21.25 5.95 -2.41
N LEU A 236 -19.94 6.23 -2.50
CA LEU A 236 -19.42 7.50 -3.00
C LEU A 236 -19.84 7.78 -4.45
N LEU A 237 -19.85 6.76 -5.31
CA LEU A 237 -20.30 6.89 -6.69
C LEU A 237 -21.78 7.28 -6.76
N SER A 238 -22.62 6.68 -5.92
CA SER A 238 -24.04 7.06 -5.80
C SER A 238 -24.21 8.51 -5.36
N ASP A 239 -23.41 8.97 -4.39
CA ASP A 239 -23.43 10.37 -3.93
C ASP A 239 -22.99 11.34 -5.05
N VAL A 240 -21.97 10.98 -5.83
CA VAL A 240 -21.49 11.75 -6.98
C VAL A 240 -22.56 11.87 -8.06
N GLU A 241 -23.26 10.79 -8.38
CA GLU A 241 -24.35 10.80 -9.36
C GLU A 241 -25.53 11.67 -8.91
N ALA A 242 -25.92 11.56 -7.63
CA ALA A 242 -26.97 12.40 -7.03
C ALA A 242 -26.58 13.89 -7.03
N GLU A 243 -25.34 14.21 -6.67
CA GLU A 243 -24.86 15.59 -6.64
C GLU A 243 -24.74 16.18 -8.05
N LYS A 244 -24.28 15.38 -9.02
CA LYS A 244 -24.25 15.78 -10.44
C LYS A 244 -25.65 16.10 -10.95
N ALA A 245 -26.67 15.31 -10.57
CA ALA A 245 -28.05 15.59 -10.95
C ALA A 245 -28.55 16.93 -10.38
N THR A 246 -28.27 17.20 -9.09
CA THR A 246 -28.57 18.49 -8.44
C THR A 246 -27.88 19.65 -9.15
N TYR A 247 -26.60 19.49 -9.47
CA TYR A 247 -25.82 20.49 -10.19
C TYR A 247 -26.41 20.82 -11.57
N LEU A 248 -26.73 19.80 -12.37
CA LEU A 248 -27.33 19.96 -13.69
C LEU A 248 -28.70 20.64 -13.63
N GLN A 249 -29.52 20.32 -12.62
CA GLN A 249 -30.79 21.01 -12.40
C GLN A 249 -30.61 22.49 -12.05
N ALA A 250 -29.64 22.82 -11.18
CA ALA A 250 -29.33 24.21 -10.86
C ALA A 250 -28.86 24.99 -12.09
N MET A 251 -27.99 24.40 -12.92
CA MET A 251 -27.55 25.00 -14.19
C MET A 251 -28.71 25.23 -15.16
N ALA A 252 -29.62 24.27 -15.31
CA ALA A 252 -30.77 24.40 -16.20
C ALA A 252 -31.71 25.53 -15.77
N LYS A 253 -31.94 25.69 -14.46
CA LYS A 253 -32.73 26.82 -13.91
C LYS A 253 -32.06 28.15 -14.22
N LEU A 254 -30.76 28.26 -13.95
CA LEU A 254 -29.97 29.46 -14.19
C LEU A 254 -29.96 29.86 -15.68
N ALA A 255 -29.84 28.87 -16.58
CA ALA A 255 -29.93 29.10 -18.02
C ALA A 255 -31.33 29.58 -18.46
N GLY A 256 -32.38 29.02 -17.85
CA GLY A 256 -33.76 29.44 -18.08
C GLY A 256 -34.01 30.90 -17.68
N GLU A 257 -33.53 31.32 -16.52
CA GLU A 257 -33.64 32.72 -16.07
C GLU A 257 -32.74 33.66 -16.86
N SER A 258 -31.53 33.26 -17.23
CA SER A 258 -30.69 34.06 -18.13
C SER A 258 -31.38 34.31 -19.48
N SER A 259 -32.06 33.29 -20.03
CA SER A 259 -32.86 33.41 -21.24
C SER A 259 -34.08 34.34 -21.06
N SER A 260 -34.75 34.29 -19.91
CA SER A 260 -35.88 35.17 -19.60
C SER A 260 -35.43 36.63 -19.45
N ILE A 261 -34.29 36.88 -18.78
CA ILE A 261 -33.67 38.21 -18.69
C ILE A 261 -33.28 38.72 -20.08
N THR A 262 -32.63 37.89 -20.90
CA THR A 262 -32.28 38.24 -22.29
C THR A 262 -33.51 38.59 -23.12
N THR A 263 -34.62 37.85 -22.93
CA THR A 263 -35.89 38.12 -23.60
C THR A 263 -36.51 39.43 -23.12
N MET A 264 -36.48 39.72 -21.81
CA MET A 264 -36.93 41.00 -21.25
C MET A 264 -36.10 42.18 -21.77
N LEU A 265 -34.77 42.03 -21.84
CA LEU A 265 -33.87 43.03 -22.41
C LEU A 265 -34.19 43.27 -23.89
N ARG A 266 -34.33 42.21 -24.70
CA ARG A 266 -34.77 42.34 -26.11
C ARG A 266 -36.13 43.01 -26.23
N ALA A 267 -37.11 42.63 -25.41
CA ALA A 267 -38.44 43.23 -25.45
C ALA A 267 -38.42 44.73 -25.15
N ARG A 268 -37.50 45.21 -24.30
CA ARG A 268 -37.25 46.65 -24.09
C ARG A 268 -36.48 47.27 -25.27
N GLN A 269 -35.54 46.56 -25.86
CA GLN A 269 -34.79 47.00 -27.06
C GLN A 269 -35.65 47.07 -28.33
N ILE A 270 -36.80 46.39 -28.43
CA ILE A 270 -37.68 46.44 -29.62
C ILE A 270 -38.18 47.87 -29.93
N ASN A 271 -38.14 48.81 -28.97
CA ASN A 271 -38.49 50.21 -29.20
C ASN A 271 -37.30 51.14 -29.53
N GLN A 272 -36.07 50.62 -29.58
CA GLN A 272 -34.87 51.41 -29.96
C GLN A 272 -34.12 50.72 -31.11
N SER A 273 -33.98 51.42 -32.23
CA SER A 273 -33.22 50.93 -33.38
C SER A 273 -31.72 50.94 -33.07
N PHE A 274 -31.19 49.80 -32.61
CA PHE A 274 -29.79 49.69 -32.19
C PHE A 274 -28.79 49.75 -33.36
N ALA A 275 -28.06 50.86 -33.45
CA ALA A 275 -27.00 51.12 -34.44
C ALA A 275 -25.61 50.62 -33.97
N TRP A 276 -25.50 49.36 -33.55
CA TRP A 276 -24.25 48.78 -33.02
C TRP A 276 -23.38 48.06 -34.05
N ALA A 277 -23.91 47.73 -35.23
CA ALA A 277 -23.12 47.11 -36.29
C ALA A 277 -22.08 48.11 -36.84
N ASN A 278 -20.81 47.97 -36.43
CA ASN A 278 -19.62 48.79 -36.73
C ASN A 278 -19.17 49.85 -35.69
N LYS A 279 -19.75 49.91 -34.50
CA LYS A 279 -19.19 50.75 -33.42
C LYS A 279 -18.03 50.03 -32.74
N LYS A 280 -16.86 50.67 -32.67
CA LYS A 280 -15.75 50.20 -31.83
C LYS A 280 -16.10 50.55 -30.38
N ILE A 281 -16.47 49.53 -29.61
CA ILE A 281 -16.75 49.68 -28.18
C ILE A 281 -15.40 49.62 -27.43
N PRO A 282 -15.01 50.67 -26.68
CA PRO A 282 -13.83 50.61 -25.83
C PRO A 282 -13.95 49.52 -24.77
N TRP A 283 -12.81 48.93 -24.42
CA TRP A 283 -12.75 47.93 -23.36
C TRP A 283 -13.06 48.59 -22.00
N PRO A 284 -13.93 47.99 -21.17
CA PRO A 284 -14.25 48.54 -19.85
C PRO A 284 -13.08 48.47 -18.86
N VAL A 285 -12.13 47.56 -19.10
CA VAL A 285 -10.88 47.46 -18.37
C VAL A 285 -9.83 46.72 -19.20
N THR A 286 -8.54 46.93 -18.94
CA THR A 286 -7.43 46.22 -19.61
C THR A 286 -6.88 45.11 -18.70
N GLY A 287 -6.98 43.85 -19.14
CA GLY A 287 -6.45 42.69 -18.43
C GLY A 287 -6.53 41.40 -19.26
N PRO A 288 -5.91 40.29 -18.83
CA PRO A 288 -6.06 39.00 -19.49
C PRO A 288 -7.50 38.49 -19.38
N ILE A 289 -8.01 37.90 -20.47
CA ILE A 289 -9.29 37.19 -20.46
C ILE A 289 -9.10 35.90 -19.66
N SER A 290 -9.76 35.78 -18.51
CA SER A 290 -9.75 34.58 -17.69
C SER A 290 -10.80 33.55 -18.14
N SER A 291 -11.91 34.01 -18.74
CA SER A 291 -12.97 33.15 -19.28
C SER A 291 -13.65 33.80 -20.50
N PRO A 292 -13.59 33.20 -21.70
CA PRO A 292 -14.22 33.73 -22.91
C PRO A 292 -15.74 33.53 -22.93
N PHE A 293 -16.45 34.34 -23.71
CA PHE A 293 -17.87 34.12 -24.01
C PHE A 293 -18.06 32.87 -24.87
N GLY A 294 -19.10 32.07 -24.58
CA GLY A 294 -19.49 30.93 -25.40
C GLY A 294 -19.43 29.57 -24.68
N PRO A 295 -19.55 28.46 -25.44
CA PRO A 295 -19.61 27.12 -24.87
C PRO A 295 -18.27 26.71 -24.26
N ARG A 296 -18.30 26.15 -23.05
CA ARG A 296 -17.14 25.56 -22.37
C ARG A 296 -17.51 24.23 -21.72
N ILE A 297 -16.49 23.43 -21.37
CA ILE A 297 -16.68 22.20 -20.62
C ILE A 297 -16.42 22.51 -19.16
N ASN A 298 -17.37 22.15 -18.30
CA ASN A 298 -17.21 22.28 -16.88
C ASN A 298 -16.01 21.42 -16.40
N PRO A 299 -15.01 22.00 -15.72
CA PRO A 299 -13.76 21.30 -15.38
C PRO A 299 -13.94 20.21 -14.31
N ILE A 300 -15.09 20.16 -13.63
CA ILE A 300 -15.34 19.24 -12.52
C ILE A 300 -16.19 18.04 -12.99
N PHE A 301 -17.25 18.29 -13.76
CA PHE A 301 -18.18 17.24 -14.21
C PHE A 301 -18.04 16.85 -15.68
N GLY A 302 -17.23 17.58 -16.46
CA GLY A 302 -17.05 17.33 -17.89
C GLY A 302 -18.29 17.61 -18.74
N THR A 303 -19.26 18.37 -18.21
CA THR A 303 -20.53 18.67 -18.88
C THR A 303 -20.44 19.96 -19.69
N PRO A 304 -21.11 20.05 -20.86
CA PRO A 304 -21.20 21.30 -21.60
C PRO A 304 -21.94 22.39 -20.81
N GLU A 305 -21.39 23.61 -20.76
CA GLU A 305 -22.03 24.81 -20.22
C GLU A 305 -21.80 26.01 -21.17
N PHE A 306 -22.61 27.06 -21.08
CA PHE A 306 -22.48 28.25 -21.93
C PHE A 306 -22.22 29.50 -21.08
N HIS A 307 -21.08 30.15 -21.29
CA HIS A 307 -20.70 31.36 -20.59
C HIS A 307 -21.33 32.58 -21.28
N THR A 308 -22.24 33.26 -20.59
CA THR A 308 -23.02 34.39 -21.13
C THR A 308 -22.33 35.74 -21.00
N GLY A 309 -21.06 35.77 -20.59
CA GLY A 309 -20.25 36.97 -20.41
C GLY A 309 -18.80 36.78 -20.82
N LEU A 310 -17.97 37.80 -20.59
CA LEU A 310 -16.52 37.78 -20.81
C LEU A 310 -15.84 38.20 -19.49
N ASP A 311 -15.00 37.34 -18.93
CA ASP A 311 -14.31 37.64 -17.67
C ASP A 311 -12.91 38.18 -17.96
N ILE A 312 -12.63 39.38 -17.45
CA ILE A 312 -11.33 40.07 -17.58
C ILE A 312 -10.72 40.17 -16.18
N ALA A 313 -9.59 39.51 -15.95
CA ALA A 313 -8.96 39.48 -14.63
C ALA A 313 -8.11 40.74 -14.40
N VAL A 314 -8.39 41.44 -13.30
CA VAL A 314 -7.66 42.64 -12.85
C VAL A 314 -7.51 42.65 -11.33
N ASN A 315 -6.55 43.43 -10.81
CA ASN A 315 -6.37 43.60 -9.37
C ASN A 315 -7.52 44.40 -8.75
N TYR A 316 -7.81 44.16 -7.47
CA TYR A 316 -8.84 44.90 -6.74
C TYR A 316 -8.53 46.41 -6.71
N GLY A 317 -9.58 47.23 -6.87
CA GLY A 317 -9.48 48.69 -6.88
C GLY A 317 -9.11 49.33 -8.22
N VAL A 318 -8.89 48.53 -9.28
CA VAL A 318 -8.75 49.05 -10.65
C VAL A 318 -10.09 49.64 -11.11
N PRO A 319 -10.14 50.89 -11.58
CA PRO A 319 -11.36 51.49 -12.12
C PRO A 319 -11.89 50.71 -13.33
N VAL A 320 -13.21 50.56 -13.41
CA VAL A 320 -13.91 49.96 -14.55
C VAL A 320 -14.69 51.06 -15.25
N ASP A 321 -14.35 51.30 -16.51
CA ASP A 321 -14.96 52.34 -17.34
C ASP A 321 -16.22 51.83 -18.03
N ALA A 322 -17.17 52.74 -18.28
CA ALA A 322 -18.33 52.42 -19.10
C ALA A 322 -17.89 52.16 -20.54
N ALA A 323 -18.40 51.06 -21.10
CA ALA A 323 -18.09 50.67 -22.48
C ALA A 323 -18.58 51.70 -23.51
N GLU A 324 -19.57 52.53 -23.17
CA GLU A 324 -20.05 53.64 -24.00
C GLU A 324 -20.76 54.70 -23.13
N ALA A 325 -21.10 55.86 -23.69
CA ALA A 325 -22.01 56.81 -23.05
C ALA A 325 -23.41 56.17 -22.89
N GLY A 326 -24.01 56.29 -21.71
CA GLY A 326 -25.31 55.68 -21.42
C GLY A 326 -25.84 56.08 -20.05
N GLN A 327 -27.00 55.55 -19.71
CA GLN A 327 -27.63 55.75 -18.41
C GLN A 327 -27.51 54.49 -17.57
N VAL A 328 -27.06 54.63 -16.32
CA VAL A 328 -27.11 53.53 -15.36
C VAL A 328 -28.58 53.20 -15.09
N VAL A 329 -29.00 52.01 -15.50
CA VAL A 329 -30.36 51.50 -15.28
C VAL A 329 -30.45 50.56 -14.08
N SER A 330 -29.30 50.02 -13.65
CA SER A 330 -29.18 49.31 -12.37
C SER A 330 -27.76 49.44 -11.83
N ALA A 331 -27.61 49.69 -10.53
CA ALA A 331 -26.36 49.62 -9.81
C ALA A 331 -26.63 48.98 -8.45
N SER A 332 -26.54 47.66 -8.41
CA SER A 332 -26.92 46.88 -7.23
C SER A 332 -25.98 45.70 -7.09
N LEU A 333 -25.84 45.22 -5.85
CA LEU A 333 -25.30 43.88 -5.64
C LEU A 333 -26.28 42.90 -6.31
N MET A 334 -25.83 42.18 -7.33
CA MET A 334 -26.55 41.08 -7.94
C MET A 334 -25.85 39.81 -7.53
N GLU A 335 -26.53 39.02 -6.71
CA GLU A 335 -25.96 37.78 -6.22
C GLU A 335 -25.62 36.84 -7.38
N GLY A 336 -24.37 36.35 -7.39
CA GLY A 336 -23.76 35.61 -8.50
C GLY A 336 -22.79 36.42 -9.37
N TYR A 337 -23.04 37.72 -9.57
CA TYR A 337 -22.17 38.62 -10.35
C TYR A 337 -21.43 39.65 -9.48
N GLY A 338 -21.76 39.72 -8.17
CA GLY A 338 -21.20 40.71 -7.25
C GLY A 338 -21.83 42.08 -7.47
N ASN A 339 -21.04 43.15 -7.36
CA ASN A 339 -21.54 44.49 -7.66
C ASN A 339 -21.76 44.61 -9.16
N VAL A 340 -23.03 44.70 -9.59
CA VAL A 340 -23.39 44.82 -11.00
C VAL A 340 -23.86 46.23 -11.30
N VAL A 341 -23.26 46.80 -12.33
CA VAL A 341 -23.71 48.04 -12.96
C VAL A 341 -24.20 47.70 -14.36
N ILE A 342 -25.47 47.94 -14.62
CA ILE A 342 -26.10 47.80 -15.93
C ILE A 342 -26.30 49.19 -16.49
N ILE A 343 -25.70 49.43 -17.66
CA ILE A 343 -25.78 50.70 -18.38
C ILE A 343 -26.58 50.48 -19.65
N ASP A 344 -27.62 51.28 -19.82
CA ASP A 344 -28.38 51.36 -21.05
C ASP A 344 -27.74 52.40 -21.99
N HIS A 345 -27.39 51.96 -23.19
CA HIS A 345 -26.78 52.80 -24.22
C HIS A 345 -27.78 53.24 -25.32
N GLY A 346 -29.09 52.97 -25.13
CA GLY A 346 -30.21 53.41 -25.98
C GLY A 346 -30.94 52.27 -26.67
#